data_AF-A0A1Z4QEZ1-F1
#
_entry.id   AF-A0A1Z4QEZ1-F1
#
_cell.length_a   1.000
_cell.length_b   1.000
_cell.length_c   1.000
_cell.angle_alpha   90.00
_cell.angle_beta   90.00
_cell.angle_gamma   90.00
#
_symmetry.space_group_name_H-M   'P 1'
#
loop_
_entity.id
_entity.type
_entity.pdbx_description
1 polymer ?
#
loop_
_entity_poly.entity_id
_entity_poly.type
_entity_poly.pdbx_seq_one_letter_code
_entity_poly.pdbx_strand_id
1 'polypeptide(L)' 'MTHHDTGTRNEHFNLISVLYHALQSASTAETYIEDAEKGGDRDLAQFFQQVKEQNQNLAERAKQLLSQRSEQLVAR' A
#
# COMPACT_ATOMS: atom_id res chain seq x y z
N MET A 1 -10.31 10.69 -17.19
CA MET A 1 -9.82 9.62 -16.30
C MET A 1 -10.58 8.35 -16.66
N THR A 2 -9.91 7.41 -17.32
CA THR A 2 -10.49 6.15 -17.80
C THR A 2 -10.76 5.24 -16.61
N HIS A 3 -12.04 5.03 -16.29
CA HIS A 3 -12.45 3.95 -15.41
C HIS A 3 -12.05 2.62 -16.05
N HIS A 4 -11.05 1.94 -15.49
CA HIS A 4 -10.78 0.54 -15.80
C HIS A 4 -11.81 -0.31 -15.07
N ASP A 5 -12.98 -0.46 -15.69
CA ASP A 5 -13.97 -1.44 -15.27
C ASP A 5 -13.58 -2.76 -15.94
N THR A 6 -12.93 -3.67 -15.20
CA THR A 6 -12.50 -4.99 -15.68
C THR A 6 -13.67 -5.94 -15.99
N GLY A 7 -14.90 -5.43 -16.02
CA GLY A 7 -16.14 -6.18 -16.26
C GLY A 7 -16.56 -7.08 -15.10
N THR A 8 -15.71 -7.27 -14.08
CA THR A 8 -16.01 -8.05 -12.88
C THR A 8 -15.68 -7.22 -11.65
N ARG A 9 -16.71 -6.71 -10.95
CA ARG A 9 -16.51 -6.09 -9.64
C ARG A 9 -15.98 -7.15 -8.67
N ASN A 10 -14.68 -7.12 -8.40
CA ASN A 10 -14.07 -8.01 -7.44
C ASN A 10 -13.37 -7.17 -6.37
N GLU A 11 -14.08 -6.91 -5.28
CA GLU A 11 -13.56 -6.14 -4.14
C GLU A 11 -12.31 -6.80 -3.53
N HIS A 12 -12.20 -8.13 -3.58
CA HIS A 12 -11.00 -8.85 -3.11
C HIS A 12 -9.81 -8.53 -4.01
N PHE A 13 -9.99 -8.62 -5.33
CA PHE A 13 -8.95 -8.24 -6.29
C PHE A 13 -8.51 -6.80 -6.08
N ASN A 14 -9.47 -5.87 -5.91
CA ASN A 14 -9.17 -4.46 -5.69
C ASN A 14 -8.37 -4.24 -4.40
N LEU A 15 -8.76 -4.89 -3.29
CA LEU A 15 -8.03 -4.79 -2.03
C LEU A 15 -6.64 -5.44 -2.08
N ILE A 16 -6.50 -6.57 -2.79
CA ILE A 16 -5.19 -7.21 -3.03
C ILE A 16 -4.28 -6.29 -3.85
N SER A 17 -4.82 -5.63 -4.88
CA SER A 17 -4.08 -4.66 -5.69
C SER A 17 -3.60 -3.47 -4.85
N VAL A 18 -4.47 -2.91 -4.01
CA VAL A 18 -4.10 -1.83 -3.07
C VAL A 18 -3.02 -2.30 -2.09
N LEU A 19 -3.18 -3.49 -1.50
CA LEU A 19 -2.19 -4.08 -0.59
C LEU A 19 -0.83 -4.25 -1.27
N TYR A 20 -0.81 -4.81 -2.49
CA TYR A 20 0.41 -5.00 -3.27
C TYR A 20 1.13 -3.68 -3.52
N HIS A 21 0.43 -2.67 -4.04
CA HIS A 21 1.03 -1.36 -4.33
C HIS A 21 1.51 -0.64 -3.08
N ALA A 22 0.76 -0.73 -1.97
CA ALA A 22 1.20 -0.14 -0.70
C ALA A 22 2.51 -0.78 -0.21
N LEU A 23 2.62 -2.11 -0.23
CA LEU A 23 3.86 -2.80 0.16
C LEU A 23 5.03 -2.45 -0.77
N GLN A 24 4.78 -2.39 -2.08
CA GLN A 24 5.80 -1.99 -3.05
C GLN A 24 6.27 -0.56 -2.84
N SER A 25 5.35 0.38 -2.59
CA SER A 25 5.66 1.78 -2.31
C SER A 25 6.44 1.94 -1.00
N ALA A 26 6.10 1.21 0.06
CA ALA A 26 6.86 1.23 1.31
C ALA A 26 8.29 0.70 1.13
N SER A 27 8.47 -0.39 0.37
CA SER A 27 9.79 -0.93 0.04
C SER A 27 10.61 0.02 -0.84
N THR A 28 9.96 0.68 -1.81
CA THR A 28 10.63 1.66 -2.67
C THR A 28 11.05 2.90 -1.88
N ALA A 29 10.22 3.36 -0.94
CA ALA A 29 10.53 4.48 -0.07
C ALA A 29 11.77 4.21 0.80
N GLU A 30 12.04 2.96 1.18
CA GLU A 30 13.26 2.58 1.92
C GLU A 30 14.53 2.88 1.12
N THR A 31 14.57 2.52 -0.17
CA THR A 31 15.69 2.88 -1.05
C THR A 31 15.85 4.40 -1.16
N TYR A 32 14.74 5.14 -1.25
CA TYR A 32 14.79 6.60 -1.36
C TYR A 32 15.26 7.28 -0.06
N ILE A 33 14.92 6.72 1.11
CA ILE A 33 15.45 7.17 2.41
C ILE A 33 16.97 7.02 2.40
N GLU A 34 17.49 5.86 2.03
CA GLU A 34 18.94 5.61 2.00
C GLU A 34 19.68 6.58 1.06
N ASP A 35 19.11 6.86 -0.12
CA ASP A 35 19.71 7.78 -1.08
C ASP A 35 19.71 9.22 -0.57
N ALA A 36 18.61 9.66 0.07
CA ALA A 36 18.53 10.98 0.69
C ALA A 36 19.52 11.14 1.87
N GLU A 37 19.66 10.10 2.70
CA GLU A 37 20.64 10.06 3.80
C GLU A 37 22.08 10.13 3.29
N LYS A 38 22.42 9.37 2.23
CA LYS A 38 23.74 9.44 1.56
C LYS A 38 24.00 10.81 0.95
N GLY A 39 22.96 11.47 0.44
CA GLY A 39 23.02 12.83 -0.09
C GLY A 39 23.07 13.93 0.98
N GLY A 40 22.86 13.59 2.26
CA GLY A 40 22.81 14.55 3.36
C GLY A 40 21.52 15.40 3.40
N ASP A 41 20.50 15.03 2.63
CA ASP A 41 19.22 15.74 2.56
C ASP A 41 18.23 15.17 3.60
N ARG A 42 18.23 15.78 4.79
CA ARG A 42 17.40 15.33 5.92
C ARG A 42 15.91 15.56 5.70
N ASP A 43 15.54 16.64 5.04
CA ASP A 43 14.13 16.97 4.79
C ASP A 43 13.54 15.96 3.80
N LEU A 44 14.31 15.60 2.78
CA LEU A 44 13.93 14.57 1.82
C LEU A 44 13.85 13.17 2.45
N ALA A 45 14.81 12.81 3.31
CA ALA A 45 14.76 11.55 4.06
C ALA A 45 13.50 11.47 4.95
N GLN A 46 13.17 12.56 5.65
CA GLN A 46 11.97 12.62 6.48
C GLN A 46 10.68 12.51 5.66
N PHE A 47 10.63 13.14 4.48
CA PHE A 47 9.51 13.00 3.55
C PHE A 47 9.32 11.53 3.13
N PHE A 48 10.40 10.84 2.72
CA PHE A 48 10.28 9.43 2.32
C PHE A 48 9.94 8.49 3.48
N GLN A 49 10.39 8.81 4.69
CA GLN A 49 9.97 8.10 5.91
C GLN A 49 8.45 8.22 6.13
N GLN A 50 7.87 9.40 5.93
CA GLN A 50 6.40 9.56 5.99
C GLN A 50 5.68 8.76 4.90
N VAL A 51 6.23 8.73 3.68
CA VAL A 51 5.68 7.91 2.57
C VAL A 51 5.70 6.43 2.95
N LYS A 52 6.79 5.92 3.54
CA LYS A 52 6.92 4.54 4.01
C LYS A 52 5.84 4.22 5.06
N GLU A 53 5.71 5.05 6.09
CA GLU A 53 4.73 4.86 7.17
C GLU A 53 3.28 4.89 6.68
N GLN A 54 2.93 5.84 5.80
CA GLN A 54 1.59 5.93 5.23
C GLN A 54 1.23 4.67 4.43
N ASN A 55 2.17 4.14 3.66
CA ASN A 55 1.96 2.92 2.88
C ASN A 55 1.90 1.66 3.76
N GLN A 56 2.68 1.57 4.84
CA GLN A 56 2.56 0.50 5.82
C GLN A 56 1.17 0.49 6.47
N ASN A 57 0.69 1.66 6.90
CA ASN A 57 -0.65 1.80 7.47
C ASN A 57 -1.75 1.44 6.45
N LEU A 58 -1.59 1.82 5.19
CA LEU A 58 -2.52 1.45 4.12
C LEU A 58 -2.53 -0.06 3.87
N ALA A 59 -1.37 -0.70 3.86
CA ALA A 59 -1.25 -2.16 3.71
C ALA A 59 -1.96 -2.89 4.85
N GLU A 60 -1.76 -2.49 6.11
CA GLU A 60 -2.44 -3.10 7.24
C GLU A 60 -3.96 -2.92 7.18
N ARG A 61 -4.43 -1.74 6.79
CA ARG A 61 -5.87 -1.50 6.59
C ARG A 61 -6.45 -2.37 5.48
N ALA A 62 -5.73 -2.55 4.37
CA ALA A 62 -6.16 -3.44 3.29
C ALA A 62 -6.25 -4.90 3.74
N LYS A 63 -5.28 -5.39 4.53
CA LYS A 63 -5.32 -6.73 5.13
C LYS A 63 -6.53 -6.93 6.04
N GLN A 64 -6.82 -5.96 6.90
CA GLN A 64 -7.99 -6.01 7.79
C GLN A 64 -9.30 -6.12 7.00
N LEU A 65 -9.46 -5.30 5.96
CA LEU A 65 -10.65 -5.33 5.09
C LEU A 65 -10.79 -6.63 4.30
N LEU A 66 -9.68 -7.26 3.92
CA LEU A 66 -9.66 -8.58 3.29
C LEU A 66 -10.08 -9.67 4.27
N SER A 67 -9.54 -9.69 5.50
CA SER A 67 -9.91 -10.69 6.53
C SER A 67 -11.41 -10.67 6.80
N GLN A 68 -11.96 -9.48 7.06
CA GLN A 68 -13.39 -9.28 7.33
C GLN A 68 -14.28 -9.82 6.21
N ARG A 69 -13.86 -9.69 4.95
CA ARG A 69 -14.62 -10.18 3.79
C ARG A 69 -14.48 -11.69 3.58
N SER A 70 -13.30 -12.25 3.84
CA SER A 70 -13.09 -13.69 3.79
C SER A 70 -13.92 -14.45 4.85
N GLU A 71 -14.03 -13.89 6.05
CA GLU A 71 -14.86 -14.45 7.13
C GLU A 71 -16.35 -14.48 6.74
N GLN A 72 -16.84 -13.44 6.07
CA GLN A 72 -18.23 -13.37 5.59
C GLN A 72 -18.56 -14.40 4.51
N LEU A 73 -17.57 -14.83 3.71
CA LEU A 73 -17.77 -15.88 2.70
C LEU A 73 -17.90 -17.28 3.31
N VAL A 74 -17.20 -17.54 4.43
CA VAL A 74 -17.22 -18.84 5.13
C VAL A 74 -18.39 -18.95 6.10
N ALA A 75 -18.94 -17.83 6.57
CA ALA A 75 -20.10 -17.77 7.46
C ALA A 75 -21.46 -17.92 6.72
N ARG A 76 -21.45 -18.16 5.40
CA ARG A 76 -22.63 -18.45 4.58
C ARG A 76 -22.76 -19.94 4.31
#